data_AF-A0A151WUG8-F1
#
_entry.id   AF-A0A151WUG8-F1
#
_cell.length_a   1.000
_cell.length_b   1.000
_cell.length_c   1.000
_cell.angle_alpha   90.00
_cell.angle_beta   90.00
_cell.angle_gamma   90.00
#
_symmetry.space_group_name_H-M   'P 1'
#
loop_
_entity.id
_entity.type
_entity.pdbx_description
1 polymer ?
#
loop_
_entity_poly.entity_id
_entity_poly.type
_entity_poly.pdbx_seq_one_letter_code
_entity_poly.pdbx_strand_id
1 'polypeptide(L)'
;MFYKFFIVCLTGSALRCWVCSSNVNVMCNDPMNTTDHQAAFHIRTCDPGPYGSSKPICRKIVKREYGERIIIRQCSTPYHDEIDVIDGQCGNSMTQPGRDVIESCHICSSDLCNSATAISSMRLLYITIIIFLACTFHQSKYFL
;
A
#
# COMPACT_ATOMS: atom_id res chain seq x y z
N MET A 1 -24.35 42.11 -12.93
CA MET A 1 -23.74 41.10 -12.03
C MET A 1 -23.53 39.84 -12.86
N PHE A 2 -22.31 39.65 -13.40
CA PHE A 2 -21.99 38.50 -14.25
C PHE A 2 -21.62 37.31 -13.36
N TYR A 3 -22.41 36.24 -13.40
CA TYR A 3 -22.14 35.01 -12.67
C TYR A 3 -21.02 34.26 -13.40
N LYS A 4 -19.82 34.22 -12.81
CA LYS A 4 -18.65 33.55 -13.39
C LYS A 4 -18.75 32.06 -13.03
N PHE A 5 -19.25 31.26 -13.96
CA PHE A 5 -19.34 29.81 -13.83
C PHE A 5 -17.92 29.22 -13.88
N PHE A 6 -17.36 28.84 -12.73
CA PHE A 6 -16.11 28.10 -12.66
C PHE A 6 -16.40 26.64 -12.99
N ILE A 7 -16.07 26.21 -14.20
CA ILE A 7 -16.07 24.79 -14.57
C ILE A 7 -14.82 24.17 -13.94
N VAL A 8 -15.01 23.40 -12.87
CA VAL A 8 -13.97 22.54 -12.31
C VAL A 8 -13.89 21.29 -13.20
N CYS A 9 -12.84 21.21 -14.01
CA CYS A 9 -12.56 20.02 -14.80
C CYS A 9 -11.93 18.97 -13.86
N LEU A 10 -12.72 17.97 -13.44
CA LEU A 10 -12.21 16.86 -12.64
C LEU A 10 -11.45 15.92 -13.58
N THR A 11 -10.11 15.97 -13.55
CA THR A 11 -9.29 14.98 -14.24
C THR A 11 -9.23 13.70 -13.40
N GLY A 12 -9.86 12.63 -13.89
CA GLY A 12 -9.72 11.30 -13.30
C GLY A 12 -8.42 10.63 -13.76
N SER A 13 -7.48 10.41 -12.85
CA SER A 13 -6.33 9.54 -13.11
C SER A 13 -6.70 8.09 -12.78
N ALA A 14 -6.32 7.16 -13.66
CA ALA A 14 -6.44 5.74 -13.37
C ALA A 14 -5.40 5.35 -12.30
N LEU A 15 -5.79 4.47 -11.37
CA LEU A 15 -4.96 4.03 -10.25
C LEU A 15 -3.67 3.40 -10.76
N ARG A 16 -2.53 3.75 -10.17
CA ARG A 16 -1.23 3.13 -10.48
C ARG A 16 -0.72 2.32 -9.31
N CYS A 17 -0.31 1.08 -9.56
CA CYS A 17 0.24 0.19 -8.54
C CYS A 17 1.58 -0.37 -8.97
N TRP A 18 2.38 -0.78 -7.99
CA TRP A 18 3.51 -1.65 -8.25
C TRP A 18 3.01 -3.06 -8.61
N VAL A 19 3.60 -3.64 -9.66
CA VAL A 19 3.30 -4.97 -10.18
C VAL A 19 4.62 -5.74 -10.31
N CYS A 20 4.89 -6.59 -9.34
CA CYS A 20 6.13 -7.37 -9.27
C CYS A 20 6.00 -8.57 -8.32
N SER A 21 6.94 -9.50 -8.42
CA SER A 21 7.10 -10.59 -7.46
C SER A 21 8.56 -10.76 -7.08
N SER A 22 8.85 -10.88 -5.80
CA SER A 22 10.22 -10.99 -5.24
C SER A 22 10.98 -12.24 -5.65
N ASN A 23 10.29 -13.34 -6.01
CA ASN A 23 10.93 -14.55 -6.54
C ASN A 23 11.40 -14.40 -7.99
N VAL A 24 10.87 -13.42 -8.74
CA VAL A 24 11.29 -13.11 -10.12
C VAL A 24 12.24 -11.92 -10.13
N ASN A 25 11.98 -10.90 -9.30
CA ASN A 25 12.80 -9.72 -9.18
C ASN A 25 13.05 -9.36 -7.71
N VAL A 26 14.30 -9.49 -7.28
CA VAL A 26 14.76 -9.16 -5.91
C VAL A 26 14.41 -7.73 -5.48
N MET A 27 14.23 -6.79 -6.42
CA MET A 27 13.86 -5.40 -6.14
C MET A 27 12.43 -5.26 -5.59
N CYS A 28 11.62 -6.31 -5.72
CA CYS A 28 10.29 -6.40 -5.12
C CYS A 28 10.32 -6.86 -3.65
N ASN A 29 11.49 -7.05 -3.03
CA ASN A 29 11.56 -7.30 -1.59
C ASN A 29 11.25 -6.04 -0.77
N ASP A 30 11.10 -6.22 0.56
CA ASP A 30 11.04 -5.12 1.51
C ASP A 30 12.43 -4.89 2.12
N PRO A 31 12.91 -3.64 2.27
CA PRO A 31 12.30 -2.41 1.76
C PRO A 31 12.36 -2.34 0.24
N MET A 32 11.27 -1.82 -0.36
CA MET A 32 11.14 -1.76 -1.82
C MET A 32 12.10 -0.73 -2.43
N ASN A 33 12.74 -1.10 -3.55
CA ASN A 33 13.55 -0.16 -4.31
C ASN A 33 12.64 0.69 -5.22
N THR A 34 12.41 1.95 -4.84
CA THR A 34 11.52 2.88 -5.54
C THR A 34 12.24 3.86 -6.46
N THR A 35 13.44 3.51 -6.96
CA THR A 35 14.16 4.37 -7.92
C THR A 35 13.38 4.54 -9.23
N ASP A 36 13.54 5.68 -9.91
CA ASP A 36 12.83 6.01 -11.16
C ASP A 36 12.99 4.94 -12.24
N HIS A 37 14.19 4.36 -12.34
CA HIS A 37 14.44 3.26 -13.26
C HIS A 37 13.55 2.04 -12.95
N GLN A 38 13.39 1.67 -11.67
CA GLN A 38 12.54 0.54 -11.30
C GLN A 38 11.05 0.86 -11.46
N ALA A 39 10.67 2.10 -11.17
CA ALA A 39 9.32 2.63 -11.36
C ALA A 39 8.83 2.49 -12.81
N ALA A 40 9.69 2.74 -13.79
CA ALA A 40 9.34 2.64 -15.21
C ALA A 40 8.89 1.23 -15.64
N PHE A 41 9.47 0.17 -15.06
CA PHE A 41 9.20 -1.20 -15.46
C PHE A 41 8.12 -1.90 -14.63
N HIS A 42 7.98 -1.51 -13.37
CA HIS A 42 7.13 -2.22 -12.40
C HIS A 42 5.89 -1.44 -11.99
N ILE A 43 5.72 -0.19 -12.42
CA ILE A 43 4.45 0.51 -12.21
C ILE A 43 3.53 0.22 -13.39
N ARG A 44 2.28 -0.14 -13.08
CA ARG A 44 1.22 -0.30 -14.06
C ARG A 44 0.02 0.54 -13.66
N THR A 45 -0.63 1.12 -14.66
CA THR A 45 -1.99 1.63 -14.53
C THR A 45 -2.93 0.44 -14.42
N CYS A 46 -3.80 0.44 -13.43
CA CYS A 46 -4.74 -0.64 -13.20
C CYS A 46 -6.01 -0.39 -14.00
N ASP A 47 -6.34 -1.35 -14.85
CA ASP A 47 -7.59 -1.32 -15.59
C ASP A 47 -8.76 -1.73 -14.69
N PRO A 48 -9.93 -1.09 -14.85
CA PRO A 48 -11.15 -1.65 -14.28
C PRO A 48 -11.38 -3.04 -14.90
N GLY A 49 -11.83 -4.00 -14.08
CA GLY A 49 -12.01 -5.39 -14.49
C GLY A 49 -12.91 -5.55 -15.74
N PRO A 50 -13.04 -6.78 -16.30
CA PRO A 50 -13.68 -7.02 -17.60
C PRO A 50 -15.12 -6.48 -17.75
N TYR A 51 -15.82 -6.24 -16.64
CA TYR A 51 -17.18 -5.66 -16.63
C TYR A 51 -17.21 -4.16 -16.30
N GLY A 52 -16.07 -3.50 -16.14
CA GLY A 52 -15.95 -2.06 -15.87
C GLY A 52 -16.50 -1.57 -14.53
N SER A 53 -17.16 -2.44 -13.76
CA SER A 53 -17.96 -2.08 -12.59
C SER A 53 -17.19 -2.08 -11.27
N SER A 54 -16.11 -2.85 -11.18
CA SER A 54 -15.31 -2.98 -9.97
C SER A 54 -14.12 -2.02 -9.98
N LYS A 55 -14.05 -1.15 -8.95
CA LYS A 55 -12.95 -0.21 -8.73
C LYS A 55 -11.63 -0.99 -8.58
N PRO A 56 -10.58 -0.68 -9.36
CA PRO A 56 -9.29 -1.33 -9.19
C PRO A 56 -8.65 -0.94 -7.85
N ILE A 57 -7.86 -1.86 -7.31
CA ILE A 57 -7.09 -1.71 -6.07
C ILE A 57 -5.64 -2.12 -6.27
N CYS A 58 -4.75 -1.60 -5.43
CA CYS A 58 -3.42 -2.19 -5.24
C CYS A 58 -3.50 -3.27 -4.18
N ARG A 59 -2.93 -4.45 -4.45
CA ARG A 59 -2.76 -5.52 -3.46
C ARG A 59 -1.28 -5.78 -3.21
N LYS A 60 -0.91 -5.98 -1.95
CA LYS A 60 0.37 -6.53 -1.52
C LYS A 60 0.12 -7.80 -0.72
N ILE A 61 0.76 -8.89 -1.14
CA ILE A 61 0.71 -10.18 -0.47
C ILE A 61 2.12 -10.54 -0.04
N VAL A 62 2.28 -10.91 1.21
CA VAL A 62 3.49 -11.55 1.74
C VAL A 62 3.10 -12.98 2.06
N LYS A 63 3.76 -13.93 1.40
CA LYS A 63 3.56 -15.36 1.66
C LYS A 63 4.87 -16.06 1.88
N ARG A 64 4.82 -17.21 2.51
CA ARG A 64 5.92 -18.16 2.62
C ARG A 64 5.59 -19.38 1.79
N GLU A 65 6.41 -19.64 0.78
CA GLU A 65 6.26 -20.74 -0.18
C GLU A 65 7.55 -21.56 -0.14
N TYR A 66 7.46 -22.85 0.22
CA TYR A 66 8.62 -23.73 0.42
C TYR A 66 9.68 -23.19 1.40
N GLY A 67 9.27 -22.41 2.41
CA GLY A 67 10.17 -21.80 3.38
C GLY A 67 10.73 -20.44 2.96
N GLU A 68 10.66 -20.09 1.67
CA GLU A 68 11.07 -18.79 1.15
C GLU A 68 9.97 -17.75 1.28
N ARG A 69 10.35 -16.54 1.70
CA ARG A 69 9.41 -15.43 1.86
C ARG A 69 9.26 -14.68 0.54
N ILE A 70 8.08 -14.74 -0.05
CA ILE A 70 7.75 -14.13 -1.33
C ILE A 70 6.75 -12.99 -1.13
N ILE A 71 7.15 -11.80 -1.58
CA ILE A 71 6.29 -10.63 -1.71
C ILE A 71 5.77 -10.52 -3.15
N ILE A 72 4.45 -10.36 -3.29
CA ILE A 72 3.75 -10.13 -4.54
C ILE A 72 3.02 -8.79 -4.44
N ARG A 73 3.16 -7.96 -5.47
CA ARG A 73 2.45 -6.69 -5.64
C ARG A 73 1.74 -6.72 -6.97
N GLN A 74 0.46 -6.32 -7.00
CA GLN A 74 -0.33 -6.34 -8.22
C GLN A 74 -1.49 -5.35 -8.19
N CYS A 75 -1.94 -4.97 -9.39
CA CYS A 75 -3.30 -4.48 -9.60
C CYS A 75 -4.29 -5.64 -9.40
N SER A 76 -5.42 -5.39 -8.75
CA SER A 76 -6.51 -6.37 -8.63
C SER A 76 -7.86 -5.67 -8.60
N THR A 77 -8.92 -6.45 -8.77
CA THR A 77 -10.26 -6.11 -8.27
C THR A 77 -10.43 -6.71 -6.88
N PRO A 78 -11.17 -6.07 -5.96
CA PRO A 78 -11.54 -6.67 -4.69
C PRO A 78 -12.31 -7.98 -4.90
N TYR A 79 -12.08 -8.98 -4.05
CA TYR A 79 -12.96 -10.14 -3.96
C TYR A 79 -14.31 -9.76 -3.37
N HIS A 80 -15.29 -10.67 -3.42
CA HIS A 80 -16.64 -10.37 -2.96
C HIS A 80 -16.70 -10.01 -1.47
N ASP A 81 -15.88 -10.66 -0.64
CA ASP A 81 -15.70 -10.40 0.78
C ASP A 81 -14.82 -9.17 1.08
N GLU A 82 -14.27 -8.53 0.05
CA GLU A 82 -13.39 -7.36 0.14
C GLU A 82 -14.03 -6.10 -0.47
N ILE A 83 -15.28 -6.17 -0.91
CA ILE A 83 -15.90 -5.11 -1.72
C ILE A 83 -15.96 -3.76 -0.99
N ASP A 84 -16.06 -3.79 0.34
CA ASP A 84 -16.11 -2.62 1.22
C ASP A 84 -14.72 -2.22 1.75
N VAL A 85 -13.66 -2.97 1.40
CA VAL A 85 -12.28 -2.69 1.83
C VAL A 85 -11.64 -1.67 0.90
N ILE A 86 -11.60 -0.41 1.35
CA ILE A 86 -10.93 0.68 0.62
C ILE A 86 -9.41 0.65 0.87
N ASP A 87 -9.04 0.52 2.14
CA ASP A 87 -7.66 0.41 2.61
C ASP A 87 -7.65 -0.48 3.86
N GLY A 88 -6.83 -1.52 3.88
CA GLY A 88 -6.77 -2.44 5.01
C GLY A 88 -6.36 -3.86 4.65
N GLN A 89 -6.61 -4.78 5.57
CA GLN A 89 -6.33 -6.19 5.35
C GLN A 89 -7.24 -6.76 4.28
N CYS A 90 -6.70 -7.66 3.47
CA CYS A 90 -7.53 -8.38 2.51
C CYS A 90 -8.42 -9.42 3.22
N GLY A 91 -9.46 -9.88 2.52
CA GLY A 91 -10.48 -10.79 3.02
C GLY A 91 -9.87 -12.11 3.51
N ASN A 92 -10.69 -12.99 4.09
CA ASN A 92 -10.28 -14.12 4.94
C ASN A 92 -8.97 -14.78 4.48
N SER A 93 -7.85 -14.21 4.94
CA SER A 93 -6.49 -14.67 4.68
C SER A 93 -6.20 -15.79 5.67
N MET A 94 -7.09 -16.78 5.72
CA MET A 94 -6.97 -17.91 6.61
C MET A 94 -5.85 -18.79 6.06
N THR A 95 -4.69 -18.64 6.70
CA THR A 95 -3.66 -19.67 6.93
C THR A 95 -4.29 -21.07 6.97
N GLN A 96 -4.30 -21.77 5.84
CA GLN A 96 -4.29 -23.23 5.90
C GLN A 96 -2.88 -23.65 6.34
N PRO A 97 -2.74 -24.49 7.37
CA PRO A 97 -1.46 -25.10 7.68
C PRO A 97 -1.04 -25.95 6.48
N GLY A 98 0.00 -25.51 5.76
CA GLY A 98 0.42 -26.08 4.48
C GLY A 98 1.74 -25.50 3.98
N ARG A 99 2.12 -25.79 2.73
CA ARG A 99 3.38 -25.31 2.10
C ARG A 99 3.36 -23.83 1.72
N ASP A 100 2.17 -23.25 1.61
CA ASP A 100 1.93 -21.85 1.23
C ASP A 100 1.16 -21.13 2.33
N VAL A 101 1.85 -20.32 3.11
CA VAL A 101 1.27 -19.56 4.22
C VAL A 101 1.28 -18.08 3.89
N ILE A 102 0.10 -17.44 3.84
CA ILE A 102 0.02 -15.98 3.73
C ILE A 102 0.38 -15.38 5.09
N GLU A 103 1.52 -14.67 5.15
CA GLU A 103 1.96 -13.96 6.35
C GLU A 103 1.21 -12.63 6.52
N SER A 104 0.96 -11.93 5.40
CA SER A 104 0.15 -10.71 5.40
C SER A 104 -0.42 -10.40 4.03
N CYS A 105 -1.54 -9.70 4.02
CA CYS A 105 -2.21 -9.26 2.81
C CYS A 105 -2.88 -7.92 3.05
N HIS A 106 -2.62 -6.96 2.16
CA HIS A 106 -3.12 -5.59 2.30
C HIS A 106 -3.62 -5.05 0.96
N ILE A 107 -4.75 -4.37 1.02
CA ILE A 107 -5.44 -3.68 -0.07
C ILE A 107 -5.33 -2.18 0.19
N CYS A 108 -5.11 -1.39 -0.85
CA CYS A 108 -5.13 0.07 -0.75
C CYS A 108 -5.54 0.69 -2.11
N SER A 109 -6.06 1.92 -2.10
CA SER A 109 -6.64 2.55 -3.30
C SER A 109 -6.01 3.90 -3.68
N SER A 110 -4.79 4.18 -3.24
CA SER A 110 -4.01 5.36 -3.65
C SER A 110 -2.81 4.95 -4.50
N ASP A 111 -2.32 5.88 -5.32
CA ASP A 111 -1.20 5.58 -6.22
C ASP A 111 0.03 5.07 -5.46
N LEU A 112 0.56 3.94 -5.92
CA LEU A 112 1.81 3.32 -5.46
C LEU A 112 1.81 2.90 -3.98
N CYS A 113 0.65 2.86 -3.34
CA CYS A 113 0.48 2.57 -1.91
C CYS A 113 1.00 1.19 -1.50
N ASN A 114 0.99 0.23 -2.42
CA ASN A 114 1.48 -1.12 -2.17
C ASN A 114 3.03 -1.23 -2.13
N SER A 115 3.76 -0.11 -2.22
CA SER A 115 5.20 -0.07 -1.90
C SER A 115 5.48 -0.16 -0.40
N ALA A 116 4.51 0.20 0.45
CA ALA A 116 4.69 0.32 1.89
C ALA A 116 5.25 -0.98 2.51
N THR A 117 6.27 -0.81 3.33
CA THR A 117 6.76 -1.86 4.22
C THR A 117 5.83 -1.94 5.43
N ALA A 118 5.69 -3.12 6.04
CA ALA A 118 4.92 -3.30 7.27
C ALA A 118 5.58 -2.64 8.50
N ILE A 119 6.19 -1.46 8.32
CA ILE A 119 6.52 -0.57 9.45
C ILE A 119 5.17 -0.12 9.97
N SER A 120 4.68 -0.84 10.99
CA SER A 120 3.43 -0.52 11.68
C SER A 120 3.41 0.97 11.99
N SER A 121 2.35 1.66 11.59
CA SER A 121 2.11 3.07 11.89
C SER A 121 2.31 3.39 13.38
N MET A 122 2.19 2.39 14.27
CA MET A 122 2.56 2.47 15.68
C MET A 122 4.02 2.92 15.92
N ARG A 123 5.00 2.43 15.15
CA ARG A 123 6.42 2.81 15.37
C ARG A 123 6.66 4.29 15.13
N LEU A 124 5.99 4.88 14.14
CA LEU A 124 6.09 6.32 13.87
C LEU A 124 5.42 7.13 14.98
N LEU A 125 4.25 6.70 15.46
CA LEU A 125 3.57 7.32 16.60
C LEU A 125 4.41 7.26 17.89
N TYR A 126 5.10 6.15 18.15
CA TYR A 126 6.00 6.04 19.31
C TYR A 126 7.17 7.02 19.22
N ILE A 127 7.78 7.18 18.04
CA ILE A 127 8.89 8.11 17.83
C ILE A 127 8.41 9.56 18.03
N THR A 128 7.24 9.93 17.49
CA THR A 128 6.72 11.29 17.66
C THR A 128 6.38 11.60 19.12
N ILE A 129 5.82 10.64 19.86
CA ILE A 129 5.53 10.79 21.30
C ILE A 129 6.82 10.94 22.11
N ILE A 130 7.84 10.12 21.84
CA ILE A 130 9.15 10.21 22.53
C ILE A 130 9.80 11.58 22.29
N ILE A 131 9.79 12.07 21.04
CA ILE A 131 10.34 13.38 20.68
C ILE A 131 9.55 14.50 21.37
N PHE A 132 8.23 14.43 21.36
CA PHE A 132 7.38 15.43 22.02
C PHE A 132 7.67 15.51 23.52
N LEU A 133 7.75 14.36 24.22
CA LEU A 133 8.11 14.31 25.64
C LEU A 133 9.53 14.84 25.89
N ALA A 134 10.51 14.47 25.07
CA ALA A 134 11.88 14.97 25.20
C ALA A 134 11.95 16.49 25.02
N CYS A 135 11.21 17.04 24.05
CA CYS A 135 11.12 18.48 23.83
C CYS A 135 10.45 19.22 24.98
N THR A 136 9.38 18.70 25.57
CA THR A 136 8.72 19.33 26.72
C THR A 136 9.58 19.30 27.98
N PHE A 137 10.27 18.17 28.25
CA PHE A 137 11.26 18.09 29.34
C PHE A 137 12.47 18.99 29.13
N HIS A 138 12.89 19.19 27.88
CA HIS A 138 13.95 20.14 27.56
C HIS A 138 13.46 21.57 27.84
N GLN A 139 12.33 21.99 27.26
CA GLN A 139 11.74 23.32 27.49
C GLN A 139 11.57 23.65 28.98
N SER A 140 11.11 22.70 29.81
CA SER A 140 10.97 22.93 31.25
C SER A 140 12.28 23.16 32.00
N LYS A 141 13.41 22.69 31.46
CA LYS A 141 14.76 22.91 32.04
C LYS A 141 15.37 24.26 31.67
N TYR A 142 14.96 24.91 30.58
CA TYR A 142 15.51 26.21 30.14
C TYR A 142 14.61 27.40 30.52
N PHE A 143 13.44 27.15 31.10
CA PHE A 143 12.49 28.18 31.53
C PHE A 143 12.52 28.41 33.06
N LEU A 144 13.47 27.81 33.78
CA LEU A 144 13.69 27.99 35.22
C LEU A 144 15.03 28.69 35.47
#